data_AF-A0A137Q3P7-F1
#
_entry.id   AF-A0A137Q3P7-F1
#
_cell.length_a   1.000
_cell.length_b   1.000
_cell.length_c   1.000
_cell.angle_alpha   90.00
_cell.angle_beta   90.00
_cell.angle_gamma   90.00
#
_symmetry.space_group_name_H-M   'P 1'
#
loop_
_entity.id
_entity.type
_entity.pdbx_description
1 polymer ?
#
loop_
_entity_poly.entity_id
_entity_poly.type
_entity_poly.pdbx_seq_one_letter_code
_entity_poly.pdbx_strand_id
1 'polypeptide(L)'
;MPRNSQSQSSSNRNSSSRSGGGGGTTNNNSRSDYSYYKDFGGYYNFMHSYGLKPYDDNDVQEGKAIIEAFREHDSSEAQEGKGK
;
A
#
# COMPACT_ATOMS: atom_id res chain seq x y z
N MET A 1 7.77 67.37 -27.06
CA MET A 1 8.50 66.55 -26.08
C MET A 1 7.57 66.21 -24.91
N PRO A 2 7.14 64.95 -24.75
CA PRO A 2 6.55 64.46 -23.50
C PRO A 2 7.52 63.59 -22.68
N ARG A 3 7.48 63.78 -21.35
CA ARG A 3 8.25 63.12 -20.29
C ARG A 3 7.50 61.90 -19.73
N ASN A 4 8.27 61.05 -19.04
CA ASN A 4 7.93 60.35 -17.79
C ASN A 4 7.59 58.84 -17.83
N SER A 5 8.64 58.03 -17.79
CA SER A 5 9.02 57.05 -16.74
C SER A 5 7.97 56.27 -15.93
N GLN A 6 8.32 54.98 -15.70
CA GLN A 6 7.82 53.96 -14.75
C GLN A 6 6.68 53.06 -15.28
N SER A 7 6.95 51.90 -15.89
CA SER A 7 7.44 50.64 -15.29
C SER A 7 6.61 50.15 -14.10
N GLN A 8 5.65 49.26 -14.36
CA GLN A 8 5.39 48.07 -13.54
C GLN A 8 4.91 46.93 -14.45
N SER A 9 5.86 46.03 -14.75
CA SER A 9 5.60 44.73 -15.35
C SER A 9 4.83 43.86 -14.36
N SER A 10 3.53 43.65 -14.56
CA SER A 10 2.78 42.57 -13.92
C SER A 10 3.08 41.26 -14.66
N SER A 11 4.31 40.78 -14.48
CA SER A 11 4.68 39.41 -14.85
C SER A 11 3.89 38.45 -13.97
N ASN A 12 2.71 38.03 -14.43
CA ASN A 12 1.89 36.99 -13.83
C ASN A 12 2.61 35.64 -13.97
N ARG A 13 3.63 35.42 -13.14
CA ARG A 13 4.33 34.14 -13.04
C ARG A 13 3.43 33.19 -12.27
N ASN A 14 2.48 32.59 -12.99
CA ASN A 14 1.76 31.44 -12.49
C ASN A 14 2.81 30.35 -12.18
N SER A 15 3.06 30.17 -10.88
CA SER A 15 3.96 29.17 -10.34
C SER A 15 3.55 27.82 -10.91
N SER A 16 4.40 27.27 -11.77
CA SER A 16 4.29 25.89 -12.21
C SER A 16 4.42 25.00 -10.97
N SER A 17 3.29 24.59 -10.43
CA SER A 17 3.21 23.38 -9.64
C SER A 17 3.62 22.25 -10.56
N ARG A 18 4.93 22.01 -10.62
CA ARG A 18 5.48 20.73 -11.02
C ARG A 18 4.90 19.74 -10.04
N SER A 19 3.75 19.15 -10.38
CA SER A 19 3.37 17.84 -9.91
C SER A 19 4.36 16.86 -10.52
N GLY A 20 5.59 16.90 -10.00
CA GLY A 20 6.55 15.84 -10.14
C GLY A 20 5.90 14.57 -9.60
N GLY A 21 6.00 13.51 -10.38
CA GLY A 21 5.25 12.28 -10.19
C GLY A 21 5.27 11.78 -8.74
N GLY A 22 4.09 11.73 -8.15
CA GLY A 22 3.80 10.91 -6.98
C GLY A 22 3.12 9.66 -7.47
N GLY A 23 3.78 8.51 -7.31
CA GLY A 23 3.26 7.19 -7.65
C GLY A 23 1.85 6.99 -7.10
N GLY A 24 1.04 6.27 -7.87
CA GLY A 24 -0.37 6.01 -7.57
C GLY A 24 -0.57 5.56 -6.13
N THR A 25 -1.15 6.43 -5.31
CA THR A 25 -1.70 6.08 -4.01
C THR A 25 -2.95 5.25 -4.25
N THR A 26 -2.78 3.96 -4.56
CA THR A 26 -3.87 3.01 -4.44
C THR A 26 -4.06 2.79 -2.94
N ASN A 27 -5.01 3.51 -2.36
CA ASN A 27 -5.55 3.22 -1.02
C ASN A 27 -6.28 1.86 -1.07
N ASN A 28 -5.52 0.78 -1.22
CA ASN A 28 -6.01 -0.57 -1.01
C ASN A 28 -5.87 -0.86 0.48
N ASN A 29 -6.80 -0.33 1.29
CA ASN A 29 -6.96 -0.73 2.69
C ASN A 29 -7.58 -2.14 2.80
N SER A 30 -7.21 -3.03 1.87
CA SER A 30 -7.56 -4.44 1.87
C SER A 30 -6.21 -5.15 1.87
N ARG A 31 -5.80 -5.61 3.06
CA ARG A 31 -4.56 -6.33 3.29
C ARG A 31 -4.57 -7.55 2.36
N SER A 32 -3.89 -7.44 1.21
CA SER A 32 -3.87 -8.50 0.20
C SER A 32 -3.12 -9.71 0.74
N ASP A 33 -3.40 -10.92 0.26
CA ASP A 33 -2.69 -12.14 0.69
C ASP A 33 -1.16 -11.96 0.64
N TYR A 34 -0.68 -11.22 -0.36
CA TYR A 34 0.72 -10.82 -0.52
C TYR A 34 1.32 -10.06 0.68
N SER A 35 0.53 -9.23 1.35
CA SER A 35 0.99 -8.48 2.52
C SER A 35 1.20 -9.38 3.75
N TYR A 36 0.43 -10.45 3.91
CA TYR A 36 0.68 -11.44 4.96
C TYR A 36 1.97 -12.22 4.66
N TYR A 37 2.19 -12.64 3.41
CA TYR A 37 3.46 -13.30 3.04
C TYR A 37 4.68 -12.38 3.22
N LYS A 38 4.51 -11.06 3.03
CA LYS A 38 5.59 -10.09 3.19
C LYS A 38 6.19 -10.08 4.60
N ASP A 39 5.36 -10.24 5.63
CA ASP A 39 5.82 -10.26 7.02
C ASP A 39 6.78 -11.45 7.28
N PHE A 40 6.69 -12.53 6.50
CA PHE A 40 7.58 -13.69 6.56
C PHE A 40 8.79 -13.59 5.59
N GLY A 41 8.93 -12.50 4.84
CA GLY A 41 9.97 -12.37 3.80
C GLY A 41 9.56 -12.94 2.43
N GLY A 42 8.26 -13.18 2.22
CA GLY A 42 7.68 -13.65 0.97
C GLY A 42 7.05 -15.03 1.08
N TYR A 43 6.32 -15.41 0.02
CA TYR A 43 5.57 -16.68 -0.04
C TYR A 43 6.44 -17.91 0.21
N TYR A 44 7.63 -17.96 -0.38
CA TYR A 44 8.57 -19.07 -0.19
C TYR A 44 9.04 -19.17 1.27
N ASN A 45 9.41 -18.06 1.89
CA ASN A 45 9.86 -18.06 3.28
C ASN A 45 8.72 -18.41 4.24
N PHE A 46 7.50 -17.94 3.97
CA PHE A 46 6.30 -18.36 4.69
C PHE A 46 6.13 -19.88 4.61
N MET A 47 6.06 -20.44 3.40
CA MET A 47 5.90 -21.89 3.22
C MET A 47 7.00 -22.68 3.94
N HIS A 48 8.27 -22.26 3.81
CA HIS A 48 9.38 -22.89 4.52
C HIS A 48 9.27 -22.77 6.05
N SER A 49 8.77 -21.66 6.59
CA SER A 49 8.60 -21.48 8.04
C SER A 49 7.54 -22.40 8.66
N TYR A 50 6.54 -22.80 7.87
CA TYR A 50 5.50 -23.75 8.26
C TYR A 50 5.81 -25.20 7.82
N GLY A 51 6.97 -25.45 7.21
CA GLY A 51 7.36 -26.76 6.71
C GLY A 51 6.60 -27.22 5.46
N LEU A 52 5.89 -26.30 4.80
CA LEU A 52 5.07 -26.53 3.62
C LEU A 52 5.91 -26.43 2.35
N LYS A 53 5.60 -27.25 1.34
CA LYS A 53 6.29 -27.25 0.04
C LYS A 53 5.49 -26.45 -0.99
N PRO A 54 6.07 -25.39 -1.58
CA PRO A 54 5.36 -24.58 -2.58
C PRO A 54 5.09 -25.30 -3.90
N TYR A 55 5.66 -26.50 -4.08
CA TYR A 55 5.48 -27.37 -5.25
C TYR A 55 4.52 -28.54 -5.01
N ASP A 56 3.99 -28.70 -3.79
CA ASP A 56 2.94 -29.68 -3.48
C ASP A 56 1.61 -28.95 -3.37
N ASP A 57 0.65 -29.30 -4.23
CA ASP A 57 -0.66 -28.64 -4.27
C ASP A 57 -1.45 -28.82 -2.95
N ASN A 58 -1.16 -29.85 -2.15
CA ASN A 58 -1.78 -30.04 -0.83
C ASN A 58 -1.22 -29.01 0.16
N ASP A 59 0.11 -28.90 0.24
CA ASP A 59 0.78 -27.95 1.13
C ASP A 59 0.45 -26.49 0.75
N VAL A 60 0.27 -26.21 -0.55
CA VAL A 60 -0.16 -24.89 -1.02
C VAL A 60 -1.59 -24.56 -0.55
N GLN A 61 -2.49 -25.54 -0.53
CA GLN A 61 -3.84 -25.35 0.01
C GLN A 61 -3.80 -25.12 1.51
N GLU A 62 -2.97 -25.85 2.26
CA GLU A 62 -2.78 -25.63 3.69
C GLU A 62 -2.25 -24.21 3.97
N GLY A 63 -1.25 -23.76 3.23
CA GLY A 63 -0.70 -22.41 3.41
C GLY A 63 -1.71 -21.31 3.06
N LYS A 64 -2.59 -21.53 2.09
CA LYS A 64 -3.71 -20.60 1.80
C LYS A 64 -4.73 -20.57 2.93
N ALA A 65 -5.10 -21.73 3.48
CA ALA A 65 -6.04 -21.82 4.59
C ALA A 65 -5.51 -21.11 5.85
N ILE A 66 -4.20 -21.20 6.11
CA ILE A 66 -3.53 -20.47 7.19
C ILE A 66 -3.67 -18.95 6.99
N ILE A 67 -3.40 -18.45 5.79
CA ILE A 67 -3.52 -17.01 5.47
C ILE A 67 -4.97 -16.54 5.53
N GLU A 68 -5.91 -17.38 5.09
CA GLU A 68 -7.33 -17.11 5.21
C GLU A 68 -7.75 -16.96 6.67
N ALA A 69 -7.30 -17.86 7.55
CA ALA A 69 -7.52 -17.76 9.00
C ALA A 69 -6.89 -16.49 9.61
N PHE A 70 -5.67 -16.12 9.20
CA PHE A 70 -5.05 -14.86 9.63
C PHE A 70 -5.86 -13.64 9.18
N ARG A 71 -6.41 -13.67 7.97
CA ARG A 71 -7.25 -12.59 7.44
C ARG A 71 -8.57 -12.49 8.19
N GLU A 72 -9.20 -13.63 8.50
CA GLU A 72 -10.41 -13.66 9.33
C GLU A 72 -10.15 -13.13 10.73
N HIS A 73 -9.02 -13.49 11.34
CA HIS A 73 -8.62 -12.99 12.66
C HIS A 73 -8.35 -11.47 12.66
N ASP A 74 -7.54 -10.96 11.72
CA ASP A 74 -7.24 -9.52 11.59
C ASP A 74 -8.51 -8.69 11.32
N SER A 75 -9.44 -9.24 10.52
CA SER A 75 -10.76 -8.63 10.25
C SER A 75 -11.68 -8.65 11.48
N SER A 76 -11.59 -9.69 12.31
CA SER A 76 -12.41 -9.86 13.52
C SER A 76 -11.88 -8.99 14.67
N GLU A 77 -10.56 -8.86 14.80
CA GLU A 77 -9.91 -8.01 15.80
C GLU A 77 -10.16 -6.52 15.57
N ALA A 78 -10.32 -6.09 14.31
CA ALA A 78 -10.78 -4.72 14.00
C ALA A 78 -12.19 -4.41 14.54
N GLN A 79 -12.98 -5.43 14.88
CA GLN A 79 -14.36 -5.30 15.36
C GLN A 79 -14.52 -5.54 16.88
N GLU A 80 -13.49 -6.01 17.60
CA GLU A 80 -13.56 -6.37 19.03
C GLU A 80 -12.81 -5.39 19.96
N GLY A 81 -12.75 -4.10 19.58
CA GLY A 81 -12.09 -3.03 20.35
C GLY A 81 -12.99 -1.85 20.74
N LYS A 82 -14.31 -1.90 20.50
CA LYS A 82 -15.27 -0.84 20.88
C LYS A 82 -16.45 -1.41 21.64
N GLY A 83 -16.28 -1.68 22.93
CA GLY A 83 -17.43 -1.97 23.77
C GLY A 83 -17.12 -2.59 25.11
N LYS A 84 -16.44 -1.85 26.00
CA LYS A 84 -16.75 -1.84 27.44
C LYS A 84 -16.47 -0.45 27.99
#